data_AF-A0AB39NPS9-F1
#
_entry.id   AF-A0AB39NPS9-F1
#
_cell.length_a   1.000
_cell.length_b   1.000
_cell.length_c   1.000
_cell.angle_alpha   90.00
_cell.angle_beta   90.00
_cell.angle_gamma   90.00
#
_symmetry.space_group_name_H-M   'P 1'
#
loop_
_entity.id
_entity.type
_entity.pdbx_description
1 polymer ?
#
loop_
_entity_poly.entity_id
_entity_poly.type
_entity_poly.pdbx_seq_one_letter_code
_entity_poly.pdbx_strand_id
1 'polypeptide(L)'
;MPSPQPYPLDHGTVLAEVRKVRRAGVVRLRDIALPVLAEVARELPRGDGEVAAGPVERVLRLAVSRMGGGTLQTAAEYSLGLAQGTRDWPSADRRRRAAQVYGVSVERFRKHHEFMVLGQVAEQIVQVAEQYAGREQGQVAEQPLTRAVLPAVHRLLQVRIDRRTVPVTLHVHSVDLLRDIDVVVSPSNTYFALPAPYKSSVSATLRRAGARRDPTGGLVEDAIHDELGEWAARHGTRGRAASPGTVAVTSSGALTAQNVRRIYHVAVAVPRPETNDYEVQPSDITRGVTRVFALMAEESPECDPPLRSVCLPLLGAGRGGLTPLESFAALWAAVEAELARGADWDIHFVVRRHARADLLERLLTTAGEK
;
A
#
# COMPACT_ATOMS: atom_id res chain seq x y z
N MET A 1 28.74 -10.50 33.11
CA MET A 1 28.71 -11.27 31.85
C MET A 1 27.91 -10.45 30.86
N PRO A 2 28.45 -10.12 29.67
CA PRO A 2 27.71 -9.32 28.70
C PRO A 2 26.54 -10.15 28.15
N SER A 3 25.33 -9.60 28.23
CA SER A 3 24.12 -10.17 27.63
C SER A 3 24.32 -10.31 26.12
N PRO A 4 23.90 -11.42 25.49
CA PRO A 4 24.02 -11.56 24.04
C PRO A 4 23.12 -10.51 23.38
N GLN A 5 23.71 -9.65 22.55
CA GLN A 5 22.94 -8.79 21.65
C GLN A 5 22.06 -9.68 20.76
N PRO A 6 20.77 -9.35 20.55
CA PRO A 6 19.93 -10.11 19.63
C PRO A 6 20.47 -9.89 18.23
N TYR A 7 21.10 -10.93 17.66
CA TYR A 7 21.42 -10.95 16.24
C TYR A 7 20.11 -10.78 15.44
N PRO A 8 20.09 -9.95 14.39
CA PRO A 8 18.92 -9.85 13.52
C PRO A 8 18.59 -11.23 12.96
N LEU A 9 17.30 -11.59 12.98
CA LEU A 9 16.81 -12.87 12.49
C LEU A 9 17.16 -13.05 11.01
N ASP A 10 18.04 -14.00 10.74
CA ASP A 10 18.51 -14.29 9.39
C ASP A 10 17.42 -14.94 8.52
N HIS A 11 17.13 -14.32 7.37
CA HIS A 11 16.17 -14.80 6.37
C HIS A 11 16.45 -16.24 5.92
N GLY A 12 17.71 -16.60 5.73
CA GLY A 12 18.11 -17.93 5.27
C GLY A 12 17.69 -19.02 6.25
N THR A 13 17.86 -18.76 7.54
CA THR A 13 17.50 -19.66 8.63
C THR A 13 15.98 -19.82 8.77
N VAL A 14 15.23 -18.71 8.67
CA VAL A 14 13.76 -18.75 8.66
C VAL A 14 13.23 -19.53 7.46
N LEU A 15 13.78 -19.28 6.26
CA LEU A 15 13.40 -19.98 5.03
C LEU A 15 13.65 -21.49 5.13
N ALA A 16 14.74 -21.92 5.78
CA ALA A 16 15.03 -23.33 6.00
C ALA A 16 13.93 -24.01 6.85
N GLU A 17 13.45 -23.35 7.90
CA GLU A 17 12.36 -23.85 8.74
C GLU A 17 11.01 -23.85 8.02
N VAL A 18 10.69 -22.80 7.26
CA VAL A 18 9.48 -22.75 6.42
C VAL A 18 9.47 -23.91 5.41
N ARG A 19 10.63 -24.28 4.85
CA ARG A 19 10.75 -25.47 3.97
C ARG A 19 10.51 -26.78 4.70
N LYS A 20 10.94 -26.92 5.96
CA LYS A 20 10.64 -28.09 6.79
C LYS A 20 9.12 -28.22 6.98
N VAL A 21 8.45 -27.11 7.33
CA VAL A 21 6.98 -27.05 7.44
C VAL A 21 6.31 -27.44 6.12
N ARG A 22 6.74 -26.89 4.99
CA ARG A 22 6.18 -27.21 3.68
C ARG A 22 6.26 -28.71 3.35
N ARG A 23 7.32 -29.41 3.78
CA ARG A 23 7.48 -30.85 3.56
C ARG A 23 6.61 -31.67 4.53
N ALA A 24 6.63 -31.35 5.81
CA ALA A 24 5.93 -32.11 6.85
C ALA A 24 4.41 -31.86 6.88
N GLY A 25 3.98 -30.62 6.57
CA GLY A 25 2.61 -30.16 6.73
C GLY A 25 2.29 -29.65 8.14
N VAL A 26 1.24 -28.84 8.24
CA VAL A 26 0.85 -28.16 9.49
C VAL A 26 0.30 -29.10 10.58
N VAL A 27 -0.15 -30.31 10.21
CA VAL A 27 -0.56 -31.35 11.17
C VAL A 27 0.62 -31.84 12.01
N ARG A 28 1.82 -31.89 11.41
CA ARG A 28 3.03 -32.47 12.01
C ARG A 28 3.98 -31.45 12.62
N LEU A 29 3.51 -30.22 12.88
CA LEU A 29 4.35 -29.15 13.44
C LEU A 29 4.97 -29.54 14.79
N ARG A 30 4.30 -30.40 15.57
CA ARG A 30 4.79 -30.88 16.87
C ARG A 30 5.93 -31.90 16.74
N ASP A 31 6.08 -32.53 15.57
CA ASP A 31 7.06 -33.59 15.32
C ASP A 31 8.36 -33.07 14.70
N ILE A 32 8.44 -31.77 14.40
CA ILE A 32 9.57 -31.17 13.69
C ILE A 32 10.21 -30.04 14.50
N ALA A 33 11.53 -30.04 14.57
CA ALA A 33 12.29 -28.98 15.24
C ALA A 33 12.27 -27.68 14.41
N LEU A 34 11.59 -26.68 14.96
CA LEU A 34 11.45 -25.32 14.41
C LEU A 34 11.84 -24.28 15.48
N PRO A 35 13.08 -24.30 16.00
CA PRO A 35 13.51 -23.41 17.08
C PRO A 35 13.32 -21.93 16.74
N VAL A 36 13.59 -21.51 15.50
CA VAL A 36 13.47 -20.11 15.09
C VAL A 36 12.00 -19.68 15.01
N LEU A 37 11.13 -20.46 14.37
CA LEU A 37 9.71 -20.15 14.32
C LEU A 37 9.05 -20.24 15.69
N ALA A 38 9.54 -21.12 16.57
CA ALA A 38 9.06 -21.22 17.95
C ALA A 38 9.48 -20.01 18.79
N GLU A 39 10.66 -19.44 18.54
CA GLU A 39 11.12 -18.19 19.16
C GLU A 39 10.26 -17.02 18.70
N VAL A 40 10.07 -16.84 17.39
CA VAL A 40 9.14 -15.81 16.85
C VAL A 40 7.71 -15.99 17.39
N ALA A 41 7.28 -17.23 17.61
CA ALA A 41 5.97 -17.51 18.20
C ALA A 41 5.84 -17.12 19.68
N ARG A 42 6.94 -17.07 20.44
CA ARG A 42 6.97 -16.62 21.84
C ARG A 42 6.79 -15.10 21.93
N GLU A 43 7.39 -14.37 21.00
CA GLU A 43 7.32 -12.90 20.89
C GLU A 43 5.94 -12.37 20.47
N LEU A 44 5.09 -13.24 19.92
CA LEU A 44 3.75 -12.86 19.47
C LEU A 44 2.75 -12.87 20.65
N PRO A 45 1.94 -11.80 20.81
CA PRO A 45 0.91 -11.76 21.84
C PRO A 45 -0.07 -12.92 21.65
N ARG A 46 -0.47 -13.55 22.76
CA ARG A 46 -1.51 -14.58 22.76
C ARG A 46 -2.84 -13.89 22.48
N GLY A 47 -3.51 -14.26 21.39
CA GLY A 47 -4.85 -13.75 21.07
C GLY A 47 -5.89 -14.35 22.02
N ASP A 48 -6.87 -13.53 22.41
CA ASP A 48 -8.02 -13.99 23.18
C ASP A 48 -8.91 -14.89 22.29
N GLY A 49 -9.07 -16.17 22.68
CA GLY A 49 -10.13 -17.05 22.17
C GLY A 49 -9.81 -18.07 21.06
N GLU A 50 -8.56 -18.24 20.59
CA GLU A 50 -8.27 -19.22 19.52
C GLU A 50 -7.68 -20.54 20.04
N VAL A 51 -8.54 -21.54 20.25
CA VAL A 51 -8.19 -22.87 20.79
C VAL A 51 -7.64 -23.85 19.73
N ALA A 52 -7.58 -23.51 18.44
CA ALA A 52 -7.33 -24.50 17.39
C ALA A 52 -5.91 -24.52 16.76
N ALA A 53 -5.16 -23.40 16.76
CA ALA A 53 -3.88 -23.29 16.04
C ALA A 53 -2.66 -23.24 16.97
N GLY A 54 -1.67 -24.10 16.73
CA GLY A 54 -0.41 -24.12 17.48
C GLY A 54 0.42 -22.83 17.28
N PRO A 55 1.36 -22.50 18.20
CA PRO A 55 2.10 -21.23 18.18
C PRO A 55 2.79 -20.92 16.85
N VAL A 56 3.46 -21.92 16.27
CA VAL A 56 4.13 -21.79 14.97
C VAL A 56 3.13 -21.61 13.82
N GLU A 57 1.98 -22.27 13.88
CA GLU A 57 0.95 -22.10 12.85
C GLU A 57 0.41 -20.67 12.83
N ARG A 58 0.27 -20.03 14.00
CA ARG A 58 -0.13 -18.63 14.09
C ARG A 58 0.88 -17.69 13.42
N VAL A 59 2.19 -17.91 13.64
CA VAL A 59 3.26 -17.16 12.94
C VAL A 59 3.06 -17.27 11.42
N LEU A 60 2.86 -18.48 10.92
CA LEU A 60 2.70 -18.74 9.49
C LEU A 60 1.44 -18.09 8.92
N ARG A 61 0.30 -18.19 9.64
CA ARG A 61 -0.95 -17.53 9.22
C ARG A 61 -0.82 -16.02 9.19
N LEU A 62 -0.21 -15.44 10.22
CA LEU A 62 0.04 -14.00 10.28
C LEU A 62 0.94 -13.55 9.11
N ALA A 63 2.06 -14.23 8.89
CA ALA A 63 2.98 -13.91 7.80
C ALA A 63 2.30 -14.00 6.43
N VAL A 64 1.54 -15.08 6.17
CA VAL A 64 0.84 -15.27 4.90
C VAL A 64 -0.26 -14.22 4.71
N SER A 65 -1.00 -13.86 5.75
CA SER A 65 -2.03 -12.80 5.67
C SER A 65 -1.47 -11.41 5.31
N ARG A 66 -0.18 -11.18 5.57
CA ARG A 66 0.50 -9.91 5.28
C ARG A 66 1.04 -9.80 3.85
N MET A 67 1.02 -10.89 3.07
CA MET A 67 1.53 -10.94 1.70
C MET A 67 0.72 -10.12 0.68
N GLY A 68 -0.40 -9.50 1.08
CA GLY A 68 -1.10 -8.51 0.26
C GLY A 68 -2.16 -9.10 -0.70
N GLY A 69 -2.53 -10.37 -0.55
CA GLY A 69 -3.56 -11.03 -1.36
C GLY A 69 -3.06 -11.64 -2.67
N GLY A 70 -4.00 -12.02 -3.54
CA GLY A 70 -3.72 -12.48 -4.89
C GLY A 70 -3.13 -13.89 -4.99
N THR A 71 -2.56 -14.21 -6.15
CA THR A 71 -2.03 -15.54 -6.47
C THR A 71 -0.86 -15.94 -5.57
N LEU A 72 -0.03 -14.98 -5.15
CA LEU A 72 1.11 -15.20 -4.26
C LEU A 72 0.66 -15.68 -2.87
N GLN A 73 -0.25 -14.94 -2.21
CA GLN A 73 -0.80 -15.35 -0.92
C GLN A 73 -1.54 -16.68 -1.05
N THR A 74 -2.41 -16.82 -2.05
CA THR A 74 -3.20 -18.04 -2.25
C THR A 74 -2.30 -19.26 -2.47
N ALA A 75 -1.23 -19.13 -3.25
CA ALA A 75 -0.26 -20.20 -3.44
C ALA A 75 0.54 -20.52 -2.18
N ALA A 76 0.84 -19.53 -1.33
CA ALA A 76 1.46 -19.76 -0.02
C ALA A 76 0.53 -20.53 0.93
N GLU A 77 -0.75 -20.16 0.97
CA GLU A 77 -1.78 -20.82 1.77
C GLU A 77 -1.92 -22.30 1.38
N TYR A 78 -2.00 -22.60 0.08
CA TYR A 78 -2.04 -23.99 -0.40
C TYR A 78 -0.72 -24.72 -0.18
N SER A 79 0.43 -24.09 -0.44
CA SER A 79 1.75 -24.73 -0.28
C SER A 79 2.00 -25.19 1.15
N LEU A 80 1.57 -24.38 2.12
CA LEU A 80 1.74 -24.65 3.55
C LEU A 80 0.58 -25.43 4.17
N GLY A 81 -0.55 -25.58 3.49
CA GLY A 81 -1.74 -26.27 4.01
C GLY A 81 -2.53 -25.42 5.00
N LEU A 82 -2.46 -24.10 4.85
CA LEU A 82 -3.15 -23.11 5.69
C LEU A 82 -4.53 -22.73 5.13
N ALA A 83 -4.75 -22.98 3.83
CA ALA A 83 -6.06 -22.82 3.20
C ALA A 83 -7.08 -23.75 3.87
N GLN A 84 -8.33 -23.29 4.00
CA GLN A 84 -9.40 -24.05 4.62
C GLN A 84 -9.56 -25.43 3.98
N GLY A 85 -9.63 -26.49 4.80
CA GLY A 85 -9.81 -27.86 4.32
C GLY A 85 -8.57 -28.51 3.68
N THR A 86 -7.38 -27.88 3.77
CA THR A 86 -6.14 -28.41 3.16
C THR A 86 -5.09 -28.88 4.17
N ARG A 87 -5.48 -28.92 5.45
CA ARG A 87 -4.57 -29.16 6.59
C ARG A 87 -3.87 -30.51 6.50
N ASP A 88 -4.62 -31.54 6.17
CA ASP A 88 -4.26 -32.95 6.09
C ASP A 88 -3.81 -33.40 4.68
N TRP A 89 -3.85 -32.49 3.70
CA TRP A 89 -3.48 -32.83 2.33
C TRP A 89 -2.01 -33.26 2.21
N PRO A 90 -1.68 -34.27 1.41
CA PRO A 90 -0.29 -34.62 1.11
C PRO A 90 0.50 -33.46 0.50
N SER A 91 1.81 -33.41 0.77
CA SER A 91 2.68 -32.31 0.30
C SER A 91 2.76 -32.19 -1.23
N ALA A 92 2.48 -33.28 -1.95
CA ALA A 92 2.39 -33.30 -3.41
C ALA A 92 1.09 -32.64 -3.91
N ASP A 93 -0.04 -32.87 -3.24
CA ASP A 93 -1.35 -32.33 -3.63
C ASP A 93 -1.44 -30.84 -3.31
N ARG A 94 -0.90 -30.42 -2.16
CA ARG A 94 -0.68 -29.01 -1.83
C ARG A 94 0.12 -28.27 -2.90
N ARG A 95 1.22 -28.88 -3.38
CA ARG A 95 2.04 -28.33 -4.48
C ARG A 95 1.27 -28.25 -5.78
N ARG A 96 0.53 -29.32 -6.12
CA ARG A 96 -0.27 -29.37 -7.34
C ARG A 96 -1.29 -28.24 -7.35
N ARG A 97 -1.97 -28.01 -6.22
CA ARG A 97 -2.94 -26.93 -6.09
C ARG A 97 -2.29 -25.55 -6.14
N ALA A 98 -1.15 -25.35 -5.48
CA ALA A 98 -0.41 -24.10 -5.55
C ALA A 98 0.11 -23.80 -6.98
N ALA A 99 0.52 -24.82 -7.74
CA ALA A 99 0.91 -24.67 -9.14
C ALA A 99 -0.28 -24.24 -10.03
N GLN A 100 -1.47 -24.78 -9.78
CA GLN A 100 -2.71 -24.39 -10.47
C GLN A 100 -3.05 -22.91 -10.25
N VAL A 101 -2.81 -22.37 -9.04
CA VAL A 101 -3.03 -20.94 -8.74
C VAL A 101 -2.21 -20.02 -9.66
N TYR A 102 -1.02 -20.46 -10.08
CA TYR A 102 -0.15 -19.73 -11.00
C TYR A 102 -0.36 -20.11 -12.48
N GLY A 103 -1.21 -21.09 -12.80
CA GLY A 103 -1.36 -21.59 -14.15
C GLY A 103 -0.09 -22.23 -14.73
N VAL A 104 0.80 -22.76 -13.88
CA VAL A 104 2.06 -23.38 -14.31
C VAL A 104 2.08 -24.88 -14.01
N SER A 105 2.97 -25.62 -14.68
CA SER A 105 3.19 -27.04 -14.38
C SER A 105 3.74 -27.22 -12.96
N VAL A 106 3.41 -28.36 -12.34
CA VAL A 106 3.90 -28.72 -10.99
C VAL A 106 5.43 -28.71 -10.93
N GLU A 107 6.09 -29.12 -12.01
CA GLU A 107 7.54 -29.15 -12.11
C GLU A 107 8.15 -27.74 -12.20
N ARG A 108 7.54 -26.84 -12.98
CA ARG A 108 7.96 -25.43 -13.04
C ARG A 108 7.73 -24.71 -11.72
N PHE A 109 6.61 -25.02 -11.05
CA PHE A 109 6.32 -24.50 -9.72
C PHE A 109 7.38 -24.94 -8.73
N ARG A 110 7.68 -26.25 -8.66
CA ARG A 110 8.70 -26.82 -7.78
C ARG A 110 10.07 -26.15 -7.93
N LYS A 111 10.50 -25.89 -9.17
CA LYS A 111 11.85 -25.36 -9.46
C LYS A 111 11.99 -23.85 -9.22
N HIS A 112 10.95 -23.07 -9.47
CA HIS A 112 11.08 -21.60 -9.51
C HIS A 112 10.12 -20.87 -8.56
N HIS A 113 8.84 -21.24 -8.58
CA HIS A 113 7.81 -20.49 -7.88
C HIS A 113 7.72 -20.89 -6.41
N GLU A 114 7.92 -22.17 -6.07
CA GLU A 114 7.90 -22.64 -4.69
C GLU A 114 9.02 -22.00 -3.86
N PHE A 115 10.20 -21.81 -4.46
CA PHE A 115 11.30 -21.08 -3.81
C PHE A 115 10.90 -19.64 -3.51
N MET A 116 10.37 -18.94 -4.52
CA MET A 116 9.96 -17.53 -4.42
C MET A 116 8.83 -17.34 -3.39
N VAL A 117 7.78 -18.16 -3.46
CA VAL A 117 6.65 -18.14 -2.53
C VAL A 117 7.13 -18.32 -1.08
N LEU A 118 7.93 -19.36 -0.81
CA LEU A 118 8.42 -19.62 0.55
C LEU A 118 9.43 -18.55 1.01
N GLY A 119 10.22 -17.98 0.09
CA GLY A 119 11.12 -16.85 0.36
C GLY A 119 10.36 -15.60 0.81
N GLN A 120 9.22 -15.32 0.17
CA GLN A 120 8.32 -14.22 0.56
C GLN A 120 7.65 -14.48 1.91
N VAL A 121 7.27 -15.73 2.21
CA VAL A 121 6.77 -16.08 3.56
C VAL A 121 7.86 -15.85 4.61
N ALA A 122 9.10 -16.28 4.36
CA ALA A 122 10.20 -16.10 5.28
C ALA A 122 10.51 -14.61 5.54
N GLU A 123 10.47 -13.79 4.50
CA GLU A 123 10.63 -12.34 4.61
C GLU A 123 9.54 -11.71 5.50
N GLN A 124 8.28 -12.11 5.34
CA GLN A 124 7.20 -11.64 6.20
C GLN A 124 7.36 -12.09 7.66
N ILE A 125 7.94 -13.27 7.92
CA ILE A 125 8.21 -13.75 9.28
C ILE A 125 9.31 -12.92 9.93
N VAL A 126 10.38 -12.58 9.21
CA VAL A 126 11.44 -11.69 9.71
C VAL A 126 10.85 -10.33 10.07
N GLN A 127 10.05 -9.74 9.19
CA GLN A 127 9.38 -8.45 9.45
C GLN A 127 8.43 -8.50 10.65
N VAL A 128 7.71 -9.62 10.84
CA VAL A 128 6.89 -9.85 12.04
C VAL A 128 7.80 -9.86 13.27
N ALA A 129 8.88 -10.63 13.24
CA ALA A 129 9.74 -10.76 14.39
C ALA A 129 10.47 -9.47 14.77
N GLU A 130 10.96 -8.69 13.81
CA GLU A 130 11.55 -7.36 14.05
C GLU A 130 10.54 -6.40 14.70
N GLN A 131 9.28 -6.44 14.24
CA GLN A 131 8.21 -5.62 14.80
C GLN A 131 7.92 -5.95 16.28
N TYR A 132 8.09 -7.21 16.70
CA TYR A 132 7.84 -7.64 18.08
C TYR A 132 9.10 -7.62 18.96
N ALA A 133 10.29 -7.91 18.42
CA ALA A 133 11.56 -7.73 19.12
C ALA A 133 11.82 -6.26 19.51
N GLY A 134 11.37 -5.31 18.67
CA GLY A 134 11.38 -3.87 18.99
C GLY A 134 10.42 -3.47 20.12
N ARG A 135 9.52 -4.37 20.56
CA ARG A 135 8.63 -4.13 21.71
C ARG A 135 9.25 -4.62 23.03
N GLU A 136 10.05 -5.68 23.03
CA GLU A 136 10.70 -6.19 24.25
C GLU A 136 11.83 -5.30 24.76
N GLN A 137 12.58 -4.62 23.88
CA GLN A 137 13.57 -3.62 24.30
C GLN A 137 12.94 -2.34 24.93
N GLY A 138 11.61 -2.24 24.92
CA GLY A 138 10.84 -1.13 25.47
C GLY A 138 10.14 -1.38 26.81
N GLN A 139 10.38 -2.49 27.51
CA GLN A 139 9.67 -2.80 28.76
C GLN A 139 10.62 -3.26 29.90
N VAL A 140 11.07 -2.33 30.76
CA VAL A 140 10.72 -2.30 32.21
C VAL A 140 10.88 -0.87 32.73
N ALA A 141 9.77 -0.14 32.74
CA ALA A 141 9.37 0.67 33.89
C ALA A 141 7.84 0.73 33.82
N GLU A 142 7.16 0.30 34.86
CA GLU A 142 5.74 0.59 35.07
C GLU A 142 5.60 2.13 35.12
N GLN A 143 5.41 2.74 33.95
CA GLN A 143 4.90 4.08 33.87
C GLN A 143 3.38 3.97 34.07
N PRO A 144 2.82 4.69 35.06
CA PRO A 144 1.39 4.67 35.32
C PRO A 144 0.67 5.11 34.05
N LEU A 145 -0.14 4.24 33.42
CA LEU A 145 -0.89 4.45 32.16
C LEU A 145 -0.76 5.89 31.64
N THR A 146 0.41 6.22 31.09
CA THR A 146 0.66 7.54 30.54
C THR A 146 -0.02 7.46 29.20
N ARG A 147 -1.33 7.78 29.21
CA ARG A 147 -2.23 8.00 28.06
C ARG A 147 -1.62 7.44 26.78
N ALA A 148 -1.83 6.15 26.48
CA ALA A 148 -1.33 5.54 25.24
C ALA A 148 -1.66 6.49 24.07
N VAL A 149 -0.65 7.23 23.60
CA VAL A 149 -0.87 8.30 22.64
C VAL A 149 -1.08 7.59 21.32
N LEU A 150 -2.32 7.59 20.84
CA LEU A 150 -2.61 7.14 19.48
C LEU A 150 -1.70 7.95 18.55
N PRO A 151 -0.91 7.29 17.68
CA PRO A 151 0.00 8.01 16.79
C PRO A 151 -0.81 8.99 15.94
N ALA A 152 -0.28 10.21 15.81
CA ALA A 152 -0.99 11.28 15.13
C ALA A 152 -1.35 10.86 13.69
N VAL A 153 -2.63 11.04 13.35
CA VAL A 153 -3.19 10.78 12.01
C VAL A 153 -2.90 11.91 11.03
N HIS A 154 -2.47 13.07 11.53
CA HIS A 154 -1.92 14.18 10.77
C HIS A 154 -0.55 14.50 11.34
N ARG A 155 0.49 14.42 10.52
CA ARG A 155 1.87 14.74 10.91
C ARG A 155 2.34 15.91 10.07
N LEU A 156 2.73 17.00 10.72
CA LEU A 156 3.32 18.16 10.05
C LEU A 156 4.84 18.01 10.08
N LEU A 157 5.46 17.96 8.91
CA LEU A 157 6.89 17.79 8.75
C LEU A 157 7.49 19.07 8.17
N GLN A 158 8.66 19.46 8.68
CA GLN A 158 9.43 20.58 8.14
C GLN A 158 10.52 20.01 7.22
N VAL A 159 10.35 20.21 5.92
CA VAL A 159 11.23 19.61 4.91
C VAL A 159 12.13 20.69 4.33
N ARG A 160 13.44 20.43 4.32
CA ARG A 160 14.41 21.36 3.77
C ARG A 160 14.53 21.15 2.26
N ILE A 161 14.26 22.20 1.49
CA ILE A 161 14.42 22.25 0.03
C ILE A 161 15.35 23.44 -0.27
N ASP A 162 16.54 23.15 -0.79
CA ASP A 162 17.63 24.12 -0.97
C ASP A 162 17.90 24.95 0.31
N ARG A 163 17.61 26.25 0.28
CA ARG A 163 17.78 27.19 1.41
C ARG A 163 16.48 27.48 2.16
N ARG A 164 15.38 26.79 1.83
CA ARG A 164 14.06 26.99 2.42
C ARG A 164 13.61 25.78 3.22
N THR A 165 12.75 26.03 4.20
CA THR A 165 12.03 24.99 4.92
C THR A 165 10.57 25.11 4.54
N VAL A 166 10.00 24.03 4.01
CA VAL A 166 8.62 23.97 3.53
C VAL A 166 7.85 22.99 4.41
N PRO A 167 6.66 23.37 4.91
CA PRO A 167 5.79 22.44 5.63
C PRO A 167 5.20 21.40 4.67
N VAL A 168 5.26 20.13 5.05
CA VAL A 168 4.61 19.03 4.35
C VAL A 168 3.71 18.29 5.33
N THR A 169 2.45 18.07 4.97
CA THR A 169 1.48 17.38 5.83
C THR A 169 1.29 15.93 5.40
N LEU A 170 1.40 14.99 6.33
CA LEU A 170 1.20 13.57 6.11
C LEU A 170 -0.07 13.08 6.81
N HIS A 171 -1.02 12.62 6.01
CA HIS A 171 -2.32 12.08 6.43
C HIS A 171 -2.24 10.55 6.53
N VAL A 172 -2.55 10.01 7.71
CA VAL A 172 -2.53 8.57 8.00
C VAL A 172 -3.95 8.05 8.17
N HIS A 173 -4.72 8.11 7.09
CA HIS A 173 -6.10 7.64 7.04
C HIS A 173 -6.53 7.35 5.60
N SER A 174 -7.80 7.00 5.40
CA SER A 174 -8.36 6.82 4.06
C SER A 174 -8.63 8.17 3.39
N VAL A 175 -8.55 8.21 2.06
CA VAL A 175 -8.64 9.44 1.25
C VAL A 175 -10.01 10.12 1.28
N ASP A 176 -11.06 9.40 1.67
CA ASP A 176 -12.42 9.90 1.87
C ASP A 176 -12.61 10.70 3.16
N LEU A 177 -11.59 10.74 4.03
CA LEU A 177 -11.56 11.55 5.25
C LEU A 177 -10.75 12.85 5.09
N LEU A 178 -10.22 13.13 3.89
CA LEU A 178 -9.52 14.38 3.60
C LEU A 178 -10.48 15.56 3.65
N ARG A 179 -10.07 16.64 4.29
CA ARG A 179 -10.83 17.89 4.41
C ARG A 179 -9.90 19.06 4.15
N ASP A 180 -10.48 20.14 3.62
CA ASP A 180 -9.80 21.43 3.43
C ASP A 180 -8.56 21.31 2.53
N ILE A 181 -8.73 20.62 1.39
CA ILE A 181 -7.68 20.41 0.37
C ILE A 181 -8.25 20.75 -1.00
N ASP A 182 -7.67 21.72 -1.69
CA ASP A 182 -8.16 22.18 -2.98
C ASP A 182 -8.15 21.06 -4.03
N VAL A 183 -7.02 20.35 -4.16
CA VAL A 183 -6.82 19.32 -5.19
C VAL A 183 -6.42 17.97 -4.57
N VAL A 184 -7.18 16.92 -4.87
CA VAL A 184 -6.78 15.54 -4.53
C VAL A 184 -6.40 14.77 -5.79
N VAL A 185 -5.19 14.21 -5.80
CA VAL A 185 -4.71 13.40 -6.91
C VAL A 185 -5.27 11.98 -6.83
N SER A 186 -5.84 11.51 -7.93
CA SER A 186 -6.41 10.16 -8.08
C SER A 186 -5.55 9.33 -9.06
N PRO A 187 -5.00 8.17 -8.66
CA PRO A 187 -4.34 7.27 -9.59
C PRO A 187 -5.37 6.64 -10.54
N SER A 188 -5.17 6.86 -11.83
CA SER A 188 -6.03 6.36 -12.89
C SER A 188 -5.26 5.49 -13.88
N ASN A 189 -5.99 4.58 -14.53
CA ASN A 189 -5.42 3.87 -15.68
C ASN A 189 -5.44 4.75 -16.92
N THR A 190 -4.67 4.36 -17.93
CA THR A 190 -4.54 5.12 -19.18
C THR A 190 -5.84 5.24 -19.98
N TYR A 191 -6.88 4.47 -19.67
CA TYR A 191 -8.20 4.59 -20.29
C TYR A 191 -9.16 5.48 -19.49
N PHE A 192 -8.71 6.04 -18.36
CA PHE A 192 -9.55 6.75 -17.39
C PHE A 192 -10.79 5.96 -16.94
N ALA A 193 -10.73 4.62 -17.03
CA ALA A 193 -11.83 3.76 -16.61
C ALA A 193 -11.84 3.64 -15.08
N LEU A 194 -12.83 4.23 -14.41
CA LEU A 194 -12.90 4.18 -12.95
C LEU A 194 -13.15 2.75 -12.45
N PRO A 195 -12.49 2.33 -11.35
CA PRO A 195 -12.79 1.06 -10.72
C PRO A 195 -14.22 1.02 -10.18
N ALA A 196 -14.72 -0.20 -9.97
CA ALA A 196 -16.01 -0.39 -9.32
C ALA A 196 -16.01 0.21 -7.90
N PRO A 197 -17.11 0.87 -7.46
CA PRO A 197 -17.13 1.63 -6.19
C PRO A 197 -16.85 0.82 -4.91
N TYR A 198 -17.03 -0.50 -4.94
CA TYR A 198 -16.77 -1.39 -3.80
C TYR A 198 -15.30 -1.83 -3.68
N LYS A 199 -14.43 -1.43 -4.61
CA LYS A 199 -12.99 -1.71 -4.53
C LYS A 199 -12.32 -0.79 -3.49
N SER A 200 -11.16 -1.23 -3.02
CA SER A 200 -10.40 -0.58 -1.94
C SER A 200 -9.22 0.28 -2.43
N SER A 201 -9.18 0.62 -3.73
CA SER A 201 -8.17 1.54 -4.29
C SER A 201 -8.50 2.99 -3.94
N VAL A 202 -7.50 3.87 -4.04
CA VAL A 202 -7.69 5.32 -3.85
C VAL A 202 -8.78 5.86 -4.79
N SER A 203 -8.69 5.55 -6.09
CA SER A 203 -9.67 5.99 -7.09
C SER A 203 -11.08 5.45 -6.84
N ALA A 204 -11.24 4.21 -6.34
CA ALA A 204 -12.55 3.66 -5.98
C ALA A 204 -13.14 4.37 -4.76
N THR A 205 -12.30 4.68 -3.76
CA THR A 205 -12.72 5.43 -2.58
C THR A 205 -13.12 6.87 -2.94
N LEU A 206 -12.33 7.56 -3.76
CA LEU A 206 -12.66 8.91 -4.21
C LEU A 206 -13.96 8.95 -5.01
N ARG A 207 -14.14 8.04 -5.97
CA ARG A 207 -15.41 7.87 -6.70
C ARG A 207 -16.59 7.67 -5.74
N ARG A 208 -16.46 6.75 -4.80
CA ARG A 208 -17.51 6.44 -3.82
C ARG A 208 -17.84 7.62 -2.91
N ALA A 209 -16.84 8.40 -2.51
CA ALA A 209 -16.99 9.53 -1.61
C ALA A 209 -17.49 10.80 -2.30
N GLY A 210 -17.16 10.99 -3.59
CA GLY A 210 -17.71 12.07 -4.40
C GLY A 210 -19.08 11.78 -5.00
N ALA A 211 -19.57 10.55 -4.93
CA ALA A 211 -20.92 10.20 -5.35
C ALA A 211 -21.98 10.72 -4.37
N ARG A 212 -23.08 11.26 -4.90
CA ARG A 212 -24.24 11.67 -4.11
C ARG A 212 -25.15 10.48 -3.89
N ARG A 213 -25.57 10.29 -2.64
CA ARG A 213 -26.46 9.21 -2.22
C ARG A 213 -27.75 9.74 -1.62
N ASP A 214 -28.81 8.97 -1.75
CA ASP A 214 -30.07 9.21 -1.06
C ASP A 214 -29.97 8.77 0.42
N PRO A 215 -30.96 9.11 1.26
CA PRO A 215 -30.96 8.70 2.67
C PRO A 215 -30.96 7.18 2.92
N THR A 216 -31.30 6.37 1.93
CA THR A 216 -31.27 4.90 2.00
C THR A 216 -29.91 4.32 1.56
N GLY A 217 -28.98 5.19 1.14
CA GLY A 217 -27.65 4.83 0.65
C GLY A 217 -27.60 4.48 -0.84
N GLY A 218 -28.71 4.62 -1.55
CA GLY A 218 -28.81 4.45 -3.00
C GLY A 218 -28.00 5.50 -3.75
N LEU A 219 -27.36 5.13 -4.86
CA LEU A 219 -26.60 6.05 -5.70
C LEU A 219 -27.59 6.94 -6.47
N VAL A 220 -27.50 8.25 -6.26
CA VAL A 220 -28.29 9.22 -7.02
C VAL A 220 -27.46 9.84 -8.15
N GLU A 221 -26.17 10.06 -7.92
CA GLU A 221 -25.30 10.74 -8.88
C GLU A 221 -23.85 10.32 -8.69
N ASP A 222 -23.15 10.08 -9.81
CA ASP A 222 -21.73 9.74 -9.85
C ASP A 222 -20.98 10.79 -10.67
N ALA A 223 -20.98 12.04 -10.19
CA ALA A 223 -20.43 13.20 -10.90
C ALA A 223 -19.00 12.99 -11.39
N ILE A 224 -18.14 12.36 -10.57
CA ILE A 224 -16.76 12.06 -10.96
C ILE A 224 -16.71 11.11 -12.17
N HIS A 225 -17.59 10.11 -12.23
CA HIS A 225 -17.66 9.19 -13.37
C HIS A 225 -18.13 9.90 -14.64
N ASP A 226 -19.21 10.67 -14.54
CA ASP A 226 -19.83 11.33 -15.67
C ASP A 226 -18.90 12.40 -16.25
N GLU A 227 -18.34 13.27 -15.41
CA GLU A 227 -17.40 14.32 -15.81
C GLU A 227 -16.09 13.75 -16.40
N LEU A 228 -15.59 12.63 -15.86
CA LEU A 228 -14.41 11.98 -16.43
C LEU A 228 -14.70 11.37 -17.82
N GLY A 229 -15.90 10.85 -18.02
CA GLY A 229 -16.40 10.39 -19.32
C GLY A 229 -16.52 11.54 -20.32
N GLU A 230 -17.06 12.68 -19.90
CA GLU A 230 -17.13 13.90 -20.71
C GLU A 230 -15.76 14.46 -21.04
N TRP A 231 -14.84 14.48 -20.07
CA TRP A 231 -13.45 14.84 -20.28
C TRP A 231 -12.81 13.94 -21.35
N ALA A 232 -12.99 12.63 -21.24
CA ALA A 232 -12.44 11.67 -22.20
C ALA A 232 -13.03 11.82 -23.61
N ALA A 233 -14.32 12.16 -23.70
CA ALA A 233 -14.97 12.47 -24.97
C ALA A 233 -14.40 13.75 -25.60
N ARG A 234 -14.30 14.85 -24.83
CA ARG A 234 -13.75 16.14 -25.29
C ARG A 234 -12.29 16.04 -25.78
N HIS A 235 -11.50 15.17 -25.16
CA HIS A 235 -10.08 15.01 -25.46
C HIS A 235 -9.78 13.81 -26.38
N GLY A 236 -10.80 13.16 -26.96
CA GLY A 236 -10.62 12.08 -27.93
C GLY A 236 -10.00 10.79 -27.38
N THR A 237 -10.05 10.60 -26.06
CA THR A 237 -9.51 9.41 -25.36
C THR A 237 -10.59 8.38 -25.05
N ARG A 238 -11.85 8.64 -25.39
CA ARG A 238 -12.93 7.66 -25.22
C ARG A 238 -12.62 6.35 -25.98
N GLY A 239 -12.44 5.27 -25.24
CA GLY A 239 -12.10 3.95 -25.78
C GLY A 239 -10.64 3.80 -26.26
N ARG A 240 -9.77 4.77 -25.98
CA ARG A 240 -8.34 4.73 -26.34
C ARG A 240 -7.48 5.01 -25.12
N ALA A 241 -6.29 4.43 -25.08
CA ALA A 241 -5.33 4.77 -24.04
C ALA A 241 -4.82 6.20 -24.26
N ALA A 242 -4.92 7.04 -23.23
CA ALA A 242 -4.16 8.27 -23.13
C ALA A 242 -2.67 7.95 -22.92
N SER A 243 -1.81 8.89 -23.30
CA SER A 243 -0.39 8.83 -22.97
C SER A 243 -0.23 8.79 -21.44
N PRO A 244 0.64 7.92 -20.88
CA PRO A 244 0.89 7.94 -19.45
C PRO A 244 1.35 9.33 -18.95
N GLY A 245 1.05 9.68 -17.72
CA GLY A 245 1.25 11.04 -17.18
C GLY A 245 0.24 12.08 -17.64
N THR A 246 -0.74 11.73 -18.49
CA THR A 246 -1.89 12.62 -18.79
C THR A 246 -2.72 12.83 -17.53
N VAL A 247 -3.20 14.05 -17.32
CA VAL A 247 -4.03 14.40 -16.16
C VAL A 247 -5.40 14.89 -16.63
N ALA A 248 -6.45 14.24 -16.16
CA ALA A 248 -7.84 14.66 -16.37
C ALA A 248 -8.37 15.34 -15.11
N VAL A 249 -9.07 16.46 -15.28
CA VAL A 249 -9.62 17.25 -14.17
C VAL A 249 -11.12 17.05 -14.09
N THR A 250 -11.62 16.77 -12.89
CA THR A 250 -13.05 16.76 -12.55
C THR A 250 -13.29 17.60 -11.30
N SER A 251 -14.55 17.96 -11.08
CA SER A 251 -15.05 18.33 -9.75
C SER A 251 -14.82 17.18 -8.76
N SER A 252 -15.02 17.49 -7.48
CA SER A 252 -14.92 16.52 -6.39
C SER A 252 -16.29 15.89 -6.05
N GLY A 253 -17.36 16.28 -6.75
CA GLY A 253 -18.73 15.90 -6.43
C GLY A 253 -19.10 16.22 -4.98
N ALA A 254 -19.66 15.24 -4.26
CA ALA A 254 -20.07 15.36 -2.86
C ALA A 254 -18.91 15.68 -1.89
N LEU A 255 -17.65 15.47 -2.28
CA LEU A 255 -16.49 15.88 -1.47
C LEU A 255 -16.32 17.40 -1.38
N THR A 256 -17.06 18.19 -2.16
CA THR A 256 -17.16 19.64 -1.99
C THR A 256 -17.63 20.01 -0.59
N ALA A 257 -18.49 19.20 0.04
CA ALA A 257 -18.92 19.39 1.43
C ALA A 257 -17.79 19.20 2.47
N GLN A 258 -16.64 18.66 2.05
CA GLN A 258 -15.42 18.53 2.84
C GLN A 258 -14.36 19.56 2.44
N ASN A 259 -14.74 20.59 1.67
CA ASN A 259 -13.82 21.57 1.08
C ASN A 259 -12.74 20.94 0.19
N VAL A 260 -13.06 19.83 -0.46
CA VAL A 260 -12.27 19.32 -1.60
C VAL A 260 -12.83 19.91 -2.88
N ARG A 261 -12.01 20.59 -3.69
CA ARG A 261 -12.54 21.38 -4.82
C ARG A 261 -12.38 20.68 -6.17
N ARG A 262 -11.30 19.92 -6.34
CA ARG A 262 -10.98 19.21 -7.58
C ARG A 262 -10.40 17.83 -7.32
N ILE A 263 -10.61 16.95 -8.29
CA ILE A 263 -9.88 15.68 -8.38
C ILE A 263 -9.09 15.68 -9.68
N TYR A 264 -7.78 15.50 -9.56
CA TYR A 264 -6.88 15.39 -10.70
C TYR A 264 -6.53 13.92 -10.90
N HIS A 265 -7.10 13.32 -11.95
CA HIS A 265 -6.91 11.92 -12.30
C HIS A 265 -5.64 11.77 -13.13
N VAL A 266 -4.62 11.13 -12.58
CA VAL A 266 -3.33 10.98 -13.26
C VAL A 266 -3.26 9.58 -13.89
N ALA A 267 -3.18 9.52 -15.21
CA ALA A 267 -3.05 8.29 -15.99
C ALA A 267 -1.65 7.69 -15.86
N VAL A 268 -1.39 6.92 -14.81
CA VAL A 268 -0.08 6.27 -14.58
C VAL A 268 -0.12 4.76 -14.68
N ALA A 269 -1.32 4.16 -14.64
CA ALA A 269 -1.49 2.71 -14.60
C ALA A 269 -1.83 2.16 -15.99
N VAL A 270 -0.86 1.55 -16.66
CA VAL A 270 -1.08 0.86 -17.94
C VAL A 270 -1.65 -0.53 -17.66
N PRO A 271 -2.87 -0.88 -18.09
CA PRO A 271 -3.42 -2.22 -17.85
C PRO A 271 -2.55 -3.31 -18.48
N ARG A 272 -2.24 -4.37 -17.73
CA ARG A 272 -1.59 -5.55 -18.29
C ARG A 272 -2.65 -6.47 -18.92
N PRO A 273 -2.57 -6.78 -20.23
CA PRO A 273 -3.54 -7.65 -20.89
C PRO A 273 -3.76 -8.97 -20.12
N GLU A 274 -5.01 -9.44 -20.09
CA GLU A 274 -5.43 -10.70 -19.46
C GLU A 274 -5.26 -10.76 -17.92
N THR A 275 -4.95 -9.64 -17.27
CA THR A 275 -4.79 -9.57 -15.81
C THR A 275 -5.67 -8.46 -15.20
N ASN A 276 -5.74 -8.43 -13.86
CA ASN A 276 -6.29 -7.31 -13.10
C ASN A 276 -5.20 -6.33 -12.62
N ASP A 277 -3.98 -6.50 -13.12
CA ASP A 277 -2.79 -5.79 -12.70
C ASP A 277 -2.44 -4.68 -13.69
N TYR A 278 -1.59 -3.77 -13.21
CA TYR A 278 -1.10 -2.65 -13.99
C TYR A 278 0.41 -2.65 -14.03
N GLU A 279 0.94 -2.03 -15.06
CA GLU A 279 2.33 -1.60 -15.12
C GLU A 279 2.37 -0.09 -14.87
N VAL A 280 3.25 0.34 -13.97
CA VAL A 280 3.47 1.75 -13.68
C VAL A 280 4.97 2.00 -13.76
N GLN A 281 5.36 2.94 -14.62
CA GLN A 281 6.76 3.37 -14.72
C GLN A 281 6.98 4.60 -13.82
N PRO A 282 8.08 4.65 -13.03
CA PRO A 282 8.42 5.81 -12.21
C PRO A 282 8.43 7.14 -12.99
N SER A 283 8.91 7.14 -14.24
CA SER A 283 8.92 8.32 -15.10
C SER A 283 7.53 8.86 -15.43
N ASP A 284 6.52 7.99 -15.52
CA ASP A 284 5.13 8.40 -15.76
C ASP A 284 4.52 9.07 -14.53
N ILE A 285 4.91 8.64 -13.33
CA ILE A 285 4.55 9.30 -12.06
C ILE A 285 5.13 10.71 -12.03
N THR A 286 6.43 10.86 -12.26
CA THR A 286 7.09 12.17 -12.27
C THR A 286 6.44 13.10 -13.29
N ARG A 287 6.24 12.63 -14.53
CA ARG A 287 5.56 13.40 -15.60
C ARG A 287 4.14 13.82 -15.19
N GLY A 288 3.37 12.89 -14.63
CA GLY A 288 2.01 13.15 -14.18
C GLY A 288 1.93 14.19 -13.07
N VAL A 289 2.80 14.10 -12.07
CA VAL A 289 2.85 15.04 -10.95
C VAL A 289 3.33 16.42 -11.40
N THR A 290 4.31 16.50 -12.31
CA THR A 290 4.67 17.78 -12.94
C THR A 290 3.47 18.40 -13.67
N ARG A 291 2.67 17.60 -14.39
CA ARG A 291 1.46 18.12 -15.04
C ARG A 291 0.38 18.54 -14.05
N VAL A 292 0.26 17.88 -12.90
CA VAL A 292 -0.64 18.31 -11.81
C VAL A 292 -0.31 19.73 -11.37
N PHE A 293 0.95 20.03 -11.07
CA PHE A 293 1.36 21.38 -10.66
C PHE A 293 1.15 22.41 -11.77
N ALA A 294 1.46 22.06 -13.03
CA ALA A 294 1.20 22.95 -14.16
C ALA A 294 -0.31 23.28 -14.30
N LEU A 295 -1.18 22.28 -14.19
CA LEU A 295 -2.64 22.48 -14.21
C LEU A 295 -3.12 23.31 -13.03
N MET A 296 -2.58 23.09 -11.83
CA MET A 296 -2.92 23.91 -10.67
C MET A 296 -2.51 25.37 -10.87
N ALA A 297 -1.33 25.63 -11.43
CA ALA A 297 -0.87 26.98 -11.73
C ALA A 297 -1.73 27.66 -12.82
N GLU A 298 -2.19 26.88 -13.82
CA GLU A 298 -3.12 27.33 -14.87
C GLU A 298 -4.50 27.68 -14.28
N GLU A 299 -5.06 26.83 -13.40
CA GLU A 299 -6.43 26.95 -12.89
C GLU A 299 -6.57 27.86 -11.65
N SER A 300 -5.52 27.96 -10.83
CA SER A 300 -5.55 28.69 -9.56
C SER A 300 -6.02 30.15 -9.67
N PRO A 301 -5.57 30.96 -10.67
CA PRO A 301 -6.04 32.34 -10.83
C PRO A 301 -7.52 32.48 -11.19
N GLU A 302 -8.14 31.45 -11.77
CA GLU A 302 -9.56 31.43 -12.16
C GLU A 302 -10.48 31.04 -11.00
N CYS A 303 -9.89 30.66 -9.86
CA CYS A 303 -10.57 30.19 -8.68
C CYS A 303 -10.62 31.28 -7.59
N ASP A 304 -11.76 31.40 -6.90
CA ASP A 304 -11.91 32.26 -5.72
C ASP A 304 -12.32 31.42 -4.49
N PRO A 305 -11.46 31.26 -3.46
CA PRO A 305 -10.06 31.71 -3.42
C PRO A 305 -9.18 30.91 -4.40
N PRO A 306 -7.95 31.37 -4.72
CA PRO A 306 -7.02 30.61 -5.56
C PRO A 306 -6.73 29.22 -4.99
N LEU A 307 -6.49 28.23 -5.84
CA LEU A 307 -6.05 26.90 -5.38
C LEU A 307 -4.67 27.03 -4.72
N ARG A 308 -4.47 26.42 -3.56
CA ARG A 308 -3.24 26.50 -2.75
C ARG A 308 -2.70 25.15 -2.33
N SER A 309 -3.54 24.13 -2.22
CA SER A 309 -3.20 22.84 -1.61
C SER A 309 -3.40 21.63 -2.53
N VAL A 310 -2.48 20.66 -2.44
CA VAL A 310 -2.56 19.41 -3.20
C VAL A 310 -2.25 18.19 -2.34
N CYS A 311 -3.09 17.16 -2.43
CA CYS A 311 -2.89 15.89 -1.76
C CYS A 311 -2.52 14.76 -2.72
N LEU A 312 -1.38 14.13 -2.43
CA LEU A 312 -0.72 13.14 -3.25
C LEU A 312 -0.75 11.77 -2.54
N PRO A 313 -1.52 10.79 -3.05
CA PRO A 313 -1.35 9.40 -2.63
C PRO A 313 -0.10 8.80 -3.28
N LEU A 314 0.41 7.71 -2.74
CA LEU A 314 1.41 6.90 -3.44
C LEU A 314 0.83 6.33 -4.74
N LEU A 315 1.46 6.64 -5.87
CA LEU A 315 1.07 6.23 -7.21
C LEU A 315 1.77 4.93 -7.60
N GLY A 316 1.02 3.91 -8.03
CA GLY A 316 1.58 2.62 -8.44
C GLY A 316 2.00 1.65 -7.32
N ALA A 317 2.06 2.09 -6.05
CA ALA A 317 2.41 1.26 -4.89
C ALA A 317 1.32 0.26 -4.42
N GLY A 318 0.48 -0.17 -5.35
CA GLY A 318 -0.59 -1.15 -5.16
C GLY A 318 -0.53 -2.18 -6.28
N ARG A 319 -1.57 -2.23 -7.11
CA ARG A 319 -1.61 -3.12 -8.30
C ARG A 319 -0.68 -2.71 -9.45
N GLY A 320 0.06 -1.60 -9.30
CA GLY A 320 1.05 -1.13 -10.27
C GLY A 320 2.42 -1.79 -10.13
N GLY A 321 2.65 -2.54 -9.03
CA GLY A 321 3.87 -3.31 -8.81
C GLY A 321 5.06 -2.54 -8.24
N LEU A 322 4.95 -1.22 -8.03
CA LEU A 322 6.02 -0.44 -7.41
C LEU A 322 6.06 -0.65 -5.89
N THR A 323 7.26 -0.59 -5.32
CA THR A 323 7.42 -0.44 -3.88
C THR A 323 6.98 0.97 -3.44
N PRO A 324 6.60 1.16 -2.17
CA PRO A 324 6.33 2.49 -1.62
C PRO A 324 7.50 3.47 -1.79
N LEU A 325 8.75 2.98 -1.73
CA LEU A 325 9.96 3.78 -1.90
C LEU A 325 10.08 4.29 -3.34
N GLU A 326 9.96 3.41 -4.35
CA GLU A 326 10.04 3.79 -5.77
C GLU A 326 8.93 4.77 -6.16
N SER A 327 7.71 4.49 -5.69
CA SER A 327 6.56 5.37 -5.88
C SER A 327 6.79 6.75 -5.29
N PHE A 328 7.27 6.81 -4.05
CA PHE A 328 7.55 8.07 -3.36
C PHE A 328 8.71 8.82 -4.01
N ALA A 329 9.82 8.16 -4.35
CA ALA A 329 10.97 8.80 -4.97
C ALA A 329 10.60 9.46 -6.32
N ALA A 330 9.81 8.77 -7.15
CA ALA A 330 9.34 9.29 -8.42
C ALA A 330 8.41 10.51 -8.28
N LEU A 331 7.53 10.47 -7.28
CA LEU A 331 6.60 11.54 -6.95
C LEU A 331 7.34 12.75 -6.35
N TRP A 332 8.24 12.49 -5.41
CA TRP A 332 9.04 13.49 -4.72
C TRP A 332 9.93 14.27 -5.68
N ALA A 333 10.53 13.62 -6.67
CA ALA A 333 11.34 14.32 -7.68
C ALA A 333 10.58 15.46 -8.39
N ALA A 334 9.28 15.29 -8.65
CA ALA A 334 8.45 16.35 -9.23
C ALA A 334 8.05 17.43 -8.21
N VAL A 335 7.73 17.02 -6.98
CA VAL A 335 7.36 17.94 -5.88
C VAL A 335 8.55 18.82 -5.48
N GLU A 336 9.71 18.21 -5.25
CA GLU A 336 10.95 18.90 -4.92
C GLU A 336 11.34 19.90 -6.00
N ALA A 337 11.27 19.52 -7.28
CA ALA A 337 11.56 20.43 -8.39
C ALA A 337 10.60 21.63 -8.41
N GLU A 338 9.33 21.44 -8.06
CA GLU A 338 8.36 22.53 -8.00
C GLU A 338 8.59 23.46 -6.81
N LEU A 339 8.86 22.89 -5.63
CA LEU A 339 9.19 23.66 -4.42
C LEU A 339 10.52 24.41 -4.57
N ALA A 340 11.52 23.82 -5.25
CA ALA A 340 12.80 24.45 -5.54
C ALA A 340 12.63 25.71 -6.41
N ARG A 341 11.68 25.72 -7.37
CA ARG A 341 11.31 26.92 -8.14
C ARG A 341 10.65 28.02 -7.30
N GLY A 342 10.22 27.69 -6.09
CA GLY A 342 9.62 28.63 -5.15
C GLY A 342 8.12 28.76 -5.23
N ALA A 343 7.45 27.72 -5.74
CA ALA A 343 6.02 27.60 -5.57
C ALA A 343 5.65 27.54 -4.08
N ASP A 344 4.57 28.23 -3.72
CA ASP A 344 4.02 28.32 -2.36
C ASP A 344 2.77 27.44 -2.26
N TRP A 345 2.93 26.15 -2.58
CA TRP A 345 1.88 25.15 -2.51
C TRP A 345 1.90 24.44 -1.15
N ASP A 346 0.73 24.25 -0.56
CA ASP A 346 0.55 23.39 0.60
C ASP A 346 0.57 21.93 0.13
N ILE A 347 1.64 21.21 0.47
CA ILE A 347 1.86 19.83 0.02
C ILE A 347 1.35 18.83 1.07
N HIS A 348 0.45 17.95 0.63
CA HIS A 348 -0.10 16.89 1.44
C HIS A 348 0.22 15.51 0.85
N PHE A 349 0.50 14.54 1.71
CA PHE A 349 0.60 13.13 1.35
C PHE A 349 -0.44 12.33 2.11
N VAL A 350 -1.00 11.30 1.49
CA VAL A 350 -1.98 10.42 2.15
C VAL A 350 -1.65 8.94 2.02
N VAL A 351 -1.62 8.26 3.16
CA VAL A 351 -1.36 6.82 3.26
C VAL A 351 -2.27 6.20 4.32
N ARG A 352 -2.68 4.94 4.13
CA ARG A 352 -3.62 4.26 5.06
C ARG A 352 -2.97 3.61 6.29
N ARG A 353 -1.64 3.53 6.35
CA ARG A 353 -0.93 2.73 7.36
C ARG A 353 0.21 3.54 7.97
N HIS A 354 0.32 3.50 9.29
CA HIS A 354 1.41 4.16 10.03
C HIS A 354 2.79 3.71 9.54
N ALA A 355 3.02 2.42 9.28
CA ALA A 355 4.30 1.95 8.75
C ALA A 355 4.72 2.62 7.42
N ARG A 356 3.75 2.99 6.56
CA ARG A 356 4.03 3.75 5.33
C ARG A 356 4.28 5.22 5.66
N ALA A 357 3.55 5.78 6.62
CA ALA A 357 3.77 7.13 7.08
C ALA A 357 5.17 7.29 7.67
N ASP A 358 5.61 6.35 8.52
CA ASP A 358 6.93 6.33 9.12
C ASP A 358 8.05 6.22 8.06
N LEU A 359 7.80 5.48 6.96
CA LEU A 359 8.73 5.45 5.82
C LEU A 359 8.82 6.81 5.13
N LEU A 360 7.69 7.42 4.81
CA LEU A 360 7.65 8.73 4.14
C LEU A 360 8.29 9.82 5.00
N GLU A 361 8.00 9.82 6.30
CA GLU A 361 8.59 10.73 7.27
C GLU A 361 10.12 10.62 7.27
N ARG A 362 10.68 9.40 7.36
CA ARG A 362 12.13 9.18 7.26
C ARG A 362 12.70 9.71 5.94
N LEU A 363 12.05 9.41 4.81
CA LEU A 363 12.52 9.86 3.50
C LEU A 363 12.53 11.39 3.37
N LEU A 364 11.48 12.04 3.88
CA LEU A 364 11.36 13.51 3.88
C LEU A 364 12.35 14.18 4.82
N THR A 365 12.64 13.59 5.98
CA THR A 365 13.63 14.15 6.91
C THR A 365 15.06 13.93 6.44
N THR A 366 15.37 12.79 5.80
CA THR A 366 16.72 12.48 5.30
C THR A 366 17.03 13.20 3.97
N ALA A 367 16.01 13.51 3.17
CA ALA A 367 16.19 14.30 1.94
C ALA A 367 16.74 15.71 2.20
N GLY A 368 16.51 16.28 3.39
CA GLY A 368 16.95 17.63 3.76
C GLY A 368 18.38 17.74 4.33
N GLU A 369 19.13 16.65 4.42
CA GLU A 369 20.50 16.64 4.98
C GLU A 369 21.62 16.71 3.92
N LYS A 370 21.27 16.75 2.62
CA LYS A 370 22.21 17.03 1.52
C LYS A 370 22.09 18.48 1.07
#